data_AF-A0A061FMC5-F1
#
_entry.id   AF-A0A061FMC5-F1
#
_cell.length_a   1.000
_cell.length_b   1.000
_cell.length_c   1.000
_cell.angle_alpha   90.00
_cell.angle_beta   90.00
_cell.angle_gamma   90.00
#
_symmetry.space_group_name_H-M   'P 1'
#
loop_
_entity.id
_entity.type
_entity.pdbx_description
1 polymer ?
#
loop_
_entity_poly.entity_id
_entity_poly.type
_entity_poly.pdbx_seq_one_letter_code
_entity_poly.pdbx_strand_id
1 'polypeptide(L)'
;MKAAVAAFFELSPEEKKKYATPENDIQGYGQAYVVSDEQKLDWCDIVLLITLPPEIRNLKFWPDSLPGRQWISTREVQKVADEICANISLLMGMAGEGLKRFYGKTKQAMRMNYYPPCSRPDLVVGISPHSDSDIITLLLQDDDIPGLQIKHKHRWFLVKPIPNAIVVNVGHVMEILSNGMYRSI
;
A
#
# COMPACT_ATOMS: atom_id res chain seq x y z
N MET A 1 0.68 -3.49 -14.14
CA MET A 1 0.61 -2.56 -13.01
C MET A 1 1.85 -1.66 -12.97
N LYS A 2 3.07 -2.19 -12.76
CA LYS A 2 4.32 -1.39 -12.68
C LYS A 2 4.48 -0.33 -13.79
N ALA A 3 4.41 -0.71 -15.06
CA ALA A 3 4.56 0.22 -16.19
C ALA A 3 3.50 1.35 -16.22
N ALA A 4 2.25 1.06 -15.82
CA ALA A 4 1.20 2.08 -15.77
C ALA A 4 1.42 3.07 -14.61
N VAL A 5 1.86 2.57 -13.45
CA VAL A 5 2.24 3.42 -12.32
C VAL A 5 3.45 4.29 -12.68
N ALA A 6 4.48 3.71 -13.32
CA ALA A 6 5.63 4.46 -13.82
C ALA A 6 5.22 5.57 -14.80
N ALA A 7 4.37 5.24 -15.79
CA ALA A 7 3.86 6.22 -16.75
C ALA A 7 3.09 7.37 -16.09
N PHE A 8 2.37 7.12 -14.99
CA PHE A 8 1.75 8.20 -14.21
C PHE A 8 2.80 9.14 -13.59
N PHE A 9 3.84 8.59 -12.95
CA PHE A 9 4.85 9.42 -12.27
C PHE A 9 5.77 10.17 -13.24
N GLU A 10 5.90 9.68 -14.49
CA GLU A 10 6.59 10.35 -15.60
C GLU A 10 5.81 11.53 -16.21
N LEU A 11 4.52 11.68 -15.89
CA LEU A 11 3.74 12.86 -16.31
C LEU A 11 4.36 14.16 -15.77
N SER A 12 4.08 15.26 -16.48
CA SER A 12 4.49 16.59 -16.01
C SER A 12 3.86 16.90 -14.65
N PRO A 13 4.49 17.77 -13.83
CA PRO A 13 3.91 18.21 -12.57
C PRO A 13 2.48 18.78 -12.72
N GLU A 14 2.20 19.50 -13.81
CA GLU A 14 0.88 20.07 -14.11
C GLU A 14 -0.17 18.99 -14.33
N GLU A 15 0.18 17.92 -15.04
CA GLU A 15 -0.71 16.78 -15.27
C GLU A 15 -0.97 16.00 -13.98
N LYS A 16 0.06 15.75 -13.16
CA LYS A 16 -0.09 15.07 -11.86
C LYS A 16 -0.92 15.89 -10.87
N LYS A 17 -0.78 17.21 -10.87
CA LYS A 17 -1.57 18.13 -10.02
C LYS A 17 -3.07 18.07 -10.26
N LYS A 18 -3.54 17.58 -11.42
CA LYS A 18 -4.97 17.35 -11.67
C LYS A 18 -5.58 16.33 -10.71
N TYR A 19 -4.75 15.44 -10.16
CA TYR A 19 -5.13 14.41 -9.21
C TYR A 19 -4.76 14.76 -7.77
N ALA A 20 -4.34 16.00 -7.49
CA ALA A 20 -3.83 16.39 -6.18
C ALA A 20 -4.82 16.08 -5.05
N THR A 21 -4.30 15.56 -3.93
CA THR A 21 -5.08 15.32 -2.71
C THR A 21 -5.61 16.65 -2.16
N PRO A 22 -6.94 16.86 -2.06
CA PRO A 22 -7.53 18.08 -1.51
C PRO A 22 -7.57 18.03 0.02
N GLU A 23 -7.55 19.20 0.68
CA GLU A 23 -7.43 19.39 2.15
C GLU A 23 -8.33 18.51 3.05
N ASN A 24 -9.47 18.07 2.54
CA ASN A 24 -10.48 17.30 3.27
C ASN A 24 -10.62 15.84 2.80
N ASP A 25 -9.71 15.35 1.97
CA ASP A 25 -9.66 13.96 1.51
C ASP A 25 -8.24 13.40 1.71
N ILE A 26 -8.13 12.07 1.70
CA ILE A 26 -6.87 11.33 1.74
C ILE A 26 -6.51 10.76 0.36
N GLN A 27 -7.47 10.71 -0.56
CA GLN A 27 -7.27 10.18 -1.90
C GLN A 27 -6.68 11.23 -2.84
N GLY A 28 -5.84 10.78 -3.77
CA GLY A 28 -5.18 11.63 -4.75
C GLY A 28 -3.66 11.49 -4.73
N TYR A 29 -3.03 12.34 -5.53
CA TYR A 29 -1.59 12.52 -5.65
C TYR A 29 -1.09 13.55 -4.64
N GLY A 30 -0.11 13.16 -3.83
CA GLY A 30 0.53 14.05 -2.87
C GLY A 30 0.87 13.35 -1.56
N GLN A 31 1.74 13.99 -0.79
CA GLN A 31 2.08 13.55 0.56
C GLN A 31 0.93 13.80 1.55
N ALA A 32 1.01 13.14 2.71
CA ALA A 32 0.19 13.52 3.86
C ALA A 32 0.50 14.97 4.28
N TYR A 33 -0.48 15.63 4.92
CA TYR A 33 -0.37 17.03 5.32
C TYR A 33 0.87 17.31 6.17
N VAL A 34 1.47 18.49 5.96
CA VAL A 34 2.48 19.05 6.85
C VAL A 34 1.77 19.69 8.04
N VAL A 35 2.00 19.19 9.24
CA VAL A 35 1.32 19.60 10.47
C VAL A 35 2.21 20.44 11.40
N SER A 36 3.53 20.49 11.17
CA SER A 36 4.45 21.37 11.88
C SER A 36 5.75 21.62 11.10
N ASP A 37 6.49 22.66 11.50
CA ASP A 37 7.79 23.02 10.90
C ASP A 37 8.90 22.00 11.21
N GLU A 38 8.77 21.25 12.30
CA GLU A 38 9.70 20.20 12.72
C GLU A 38 9.42 18.84 12.07
N GLN A 39 8.34 18.74 11.28
CA GLN A 39 7.97 17.48 10.65
C GLN A 39 9.02 17.06 9.63
N LYS A 40 9.50 15.82 9.79
CA LYS A 40 10.34 15.16 8.79
C LYS A 40 9.44 14.61 7.69
N LEU A 41 9.76 14.96 6.45
CA LEU A 41 9.03 14.49 5.27
C LEU A 41 9.70 13.27 4.67
N ASP A 42 8.87 12.34 4.21
CA ASP A 42 9.30 11.16 3.49
C ASP A 42 9.77 11.53 2.08
N TRP A 43 10.84 10.89 1.61
CA TRP A 43 11.38 11.07 0.26
C TRP A 43 10.64 10.19 -0.75
N CYS A 44 9.34 10.43 -0.90
CA CYS A 44 8.52 9.79 -1.91
C CYS A 44 7.46 10.74 -2.46
N ASP A 45 6.82 10.30 -3.53
CA ASP A 45 5.52 10.79 -3.98
C ASP A 45 4.51 9.65 -3.84
N ILE A 46 3.26 9.97 -3.55
CA ILE A 46 2.22 8.97 -3.28
C ILE A 46 0.99 9.26 -4.14
N VAL A 47 0.34 8.20 -4.62
CA VAL A 47 -1.08 8.23 -5.01
C VAL A 47 -1.85 7.25 -4.13
N LEU A 48 -2.87 7.71 -3.42
CA LEU A 48 -3.78 6.86 -2.65
C LEU A 48 -5.15 6.81 -3.32
N LEU A 49 -5.67 5.61 -3.57
CA LEU A 49 -7.00 5.38 -4.12
C LEU A 49 -7.77 4.40 -3.24
N ILE A 50 -9.02 4.71 -2.92
CA ILE A 50 -9.93 3.70 -2.37
C ILE A 50 -10.48 2.88 -3.52
N THR A 51 -10.29 1.57 -3.45
CA THR A 51 -10.64 0.65 -4.52
C THR A 51 -11.78 -0.28 -4.18
N LEU A 52 -12.05 -0.57 -2.91
CA LEU A 52 -13.25 -1.30 -2.51
C LEU A 52 -13.88 -0.73 -1.24
N PRO A 53 -15.21 -0.84 -1.09
CA PRO A 53 -16.14 -1.34 -2.13
C PRO A 53 -16.41 -0.29 -3.24
N PRO A 54 -16.96 -0.68 -4.42
CA PRO A 54 -17.14 0.23 -5.55
C PRO A 54 -17.97 1.49 -5.23
N GLU A 55 -18.95 1.37 -4.32
CA GLU A 55 -19.83 2.45 -3.91
C GLU A 55 -19.13 3.66 -3.26
N ILE A 56 -17.89 3.50 -2.78
CA ILE A 56 -17.12 4.59 -2.14
C ILE A 56 -15.92 5.06 -2.98
N ARG A 57 -15.78 4.58 -4.21
CA ARG A 57 -14.69 5.02 -5.10
C ARG A 57 -14.92 6.46 -5.53
N ASN A 58 -13.89 7.30 -5.38
CA ASN A 58 -13.89 8.64 -5.95
C ASN A 58 -13.08 8.65 -7.26
N LEU A 59 -13.76 8.48 -8.39
CA LEU A 59 -13.13 8.36 -9.71
C LEU A 59 -12.40 9.62 -10.17
N LYS A 60 -12.62 10.77 -9.53
CA LYS A 60 -11.88 12.00 -9.83
C LYS A 60 -10.36 11.83 -9.69
N PHE A 61 -9.93 11.01 -8.73
CA PHE A 61 -8.50 10.76 -8.46
C PHE A 61 -7.90 9.65 -9.31
N TRP A 62 -8.72 8.98 -10.12
CA TRP A 62 -8.28 7.85 -10.93
C TRP A 62 -7.72 8.39 -12.25
N PRO A 63 -6.47 8.11 -12.61
CA PRO A 63 -5.88 8.55 -13.87
C PRO A 63 -6.40 7.74 -15.07
N ASP A 64 -7.71 7.82 -15.31
CA ASP A 64 -8.47 7.05 -16.31
C ASP A 64 -8.09 7.40 -17.76
N SER A 65 -7.48 8.57 -17.98
CA SER A 65 -6.95 9.01 -19.28
C SER A 65 -5.63 8.33 -19.66
N LEU A 66 -4.96 7.66 -18.70
CA LEU A 66 -3.72 6.94 -19.00
C LEU A 66 -4.01 5.61 -19.70
N PRO A 67 -3.22 5.26 -20.73
CA PRO A 67 -3.31 3.96 -21.38
C PRO A 67 -3.26 2.82 -20.36
N GLY A 68 -4.13 1.82 -20.52
CA GLY A 68 -4.07 0.61 -19.73
C GLY A 68 -4.97 0.58 -18.49
N ARG A 69 -6.11 1.29 -18.47
CA ARG A 69 -7.22 1.30 -17.46
C ARG A 69 -7.46 -0.01 -16.69
N GLN A 70 -7.10 -1.14 -17.27
CA GLN A 70 -7.03 -2.48 -16.66
C GLN A 70 -5.97 -2.60 -15.52
N TRP A 71 -5.18 -1.56 -15.25
CA TRP A 71 -4.05 -1.56 -14.31
C TRP A 71 -4.47 -1.75 -12.85
N ILE A 72 -5.73 -1.47 -12.52
CA ILE A 72 -6.34 -1.76 -11.22
C ILE A 72 -7.17 -3.05 -11.33
N SER A 73 -6.52 -4.22 -11.39
CA SER A 73 -7.20 -5.49 -11.14
C SER A 73 -7.43 -5.68 -9.64
N THR A 74 -8.31 -4.84 -9.07
CA THR A 74 -8.70 -4.94 -7.66
C THR A 74 -9.34 -6.26 -7.34
N ARG A 75 -9.97 -6.89 -8.32
CA ARG A 75 -10.63 -8.18 -8.15
C ARG A 75 -9.61 -9.29 -7.92
N GLU A 76 -8.52 -9.31 -8.68
CA GLU A 76 -7.44 -10.29 -8.57
C GLU A 76 -6.71 -10.13 -7.23
N VAL A 77 -6.38 -8.89 -6.85
CA VAL A 77 -5.79 -8.58 -5.53
C VAL A 77 -6.73 -9.01 -4.40
N GLN A 78 -8.03 -8.72 -4.53
CA GLN A 78 -9.04 -9.12 -3.54
C GLN A 78 -9.14 -10.65 -3.42
N LYS A 79 -9.14 -11.39 -4.54
CA LYS A 79 -9.18 -12.86 -4.51
C LYS A 79 -7.99 -13.45 -3.75
N VAL A 80 -6.78 -12.93 -3.99
CA VAL A 80 -5.58 -13.39 -3.27
C VAL A 80 -5.68 -13.05 -1.78
N ALA A 81 -6.12 -11.83 -1.45
CA ALA A 81 -6.31 -11.42 -0.06
C ALA A 81 -7.37 -12.27 0.67
N ASP A 82 -8.51 -12.54 0.02
CA ASP A 82 -9.58 -13.39 0.57
C ASP A 82 -9.10 -14.82 0.80
N GLU A 83 -8.33 -15.40 -0.14
CA GLU A 83 -7.77 -16.76 -0.01
C GLU A 83 -6.77 -16.84 1.16
N ILE A 84 -5.88 -15.86 1.29
CA ILE A 84 -4.91 -15.79 2.40
C ILE A 84 -5.66 -15.70 3.74
N CYS A 85 -6.63 -14.79 3.85
CA CYS A 85 -7.45 -14.63 5.06
C CYS A 85 -8.26 -15.90 5.38
N ALA A 86 -8.76 -16.63 4.37
CA ALA A 86 -9.46 -17.88 4.59
C ALA A 86 -8.54 -18.96 5.17
N ASN A 87 -7.33 -19.09 4.62
CA ASN A 87 -6.34 -20.04 5.13
C ASN A 87 -5.85 -19.66 6.53
N ILE A 88 -5.61 -18.38 6.81
CA ILE A 88 -5.28 -17.90 8.16
C ILE A 88 -6.40 -18.24 9.15
N SER A 89 -7.66 -18.06 8.74
CA SER A 89 -8.81 -18.42 9.59
C SER A 89 -8.81 -19.90 9.95
N LEU A 90 -8.56 -20.78 8.98
CA LEU A 90 -8.45 -22.23 9.21
C LEU A 90 -7.29 -22.57 10.14
N LEU A 91 -6.12 -21.94 9.95
CA LEU A 91 -4.94 -22.14 10.81
C LEU A 91 -5.17 -21.67 12.25
N MET A 92 -6.05 -20.70 12.46
CA MET A 92 -6.51 -20.27 13.79
C MET A 92 -7.59 -21.18 14.39
N GLY A 93 -7.99 -22.26 13.71
CA GLY A 93 -9.06 -23.16 14.15
C GLY A 93 -10.47 -22.61 13.94
N MET A 94 -10.64 -21.58 13.10
CA MET A 94 -11.95 -21.04 12.71
C MET A 94 -12.43 -21.66 11.40
N ALA A 95 -13.69 -21.43 11.03
CA ALA A 95 -14.15 -21.67 9.66
C ALA A 95 -13.38 -20.75 8.69
N GLY A 96 -13.27 -21.10 7.40
CA GLY A 96 -12.56 -20.28 6.40
C GLY A 96 -13.08 -18.84 6.32
N GLU A 97 -14.38 -18.63 6.53
CA GLU A 97 -14.98 -17.28 6.58
C GLU A 97 -14.83 -16.58 7.95
N GLY A 98 -14.04 -17.13 8.87
CA GLY A 98 -13.91 -16.70 10.26
C GLY A 98 -13.46 -15.25 10.38
N LEU A 99 -12.30 -14.91 9.80
CA LEU A 99 -11.81 -13.53 9.76
C LEU A 99 -12.78 -12.59 9.04
N LYS A 100 -13.35 -13.03 7.92
CA LYS A 100 -14.29 -12.22 7.12
C LYS A 100 -15.52 -11.78 7.90
N ARG A 101 -16.01 -12.63 8.82
CA ARG A 101 -17.12 -12.27 9.71
C ARG A 101 -16.78 -11.13 10.67
N PHE A 102 -15.51 -10.94 11.04
CA PHE A 102 -15.10 -9.83 11.92
C PHE A 102 -15.04 -8.48 11.20
N TYR A 103 -14.48 -8.44 9.98
CA TYR A 103 -14.34 -7.17 9.24
C TYR A 103 -15.50 -6.87 8.29
N GLY A 104 -16.40 -7.82 8.05
CA GLY A 104 -17.61 -7.63 7.26
C GLY A 104 -17.32 -7.32 5.79
N LYS A 105 -17.74 -6.14 5.31
CA LYS A 105 -17.46 -5.70 3.93
C LYS A 105 -15.98 -5.37 3.77
N THR A 106 -15.32 -6.00 2.80
CA THR A 106 -13.93 -5.69 2.43
C THR A 106 -13.79 -4.23 2.04
N LYS A 107 -12.93 -3.51 2.77
CA LYS A 107 -12.41 -2.20 2.38
C LYS A 107 -11.02 -2.41 1.81
N GLN A 108 -10.72 -1.80 0.67
CA GLN A 108 -9.43 -1.91 0.02
C GLN A 108 -8.99 -0.52 -0.44
N ALA A 109 -7.73 -0.23 -0.20
CA ALA A 109 -7.06 0.93 -0.78
C ALA A 109 -5.83 0.45 -1.57
N MET A 110 -5.41 1.25 -2.53
CA MET A 110 -4.18 1.08 -3.28
C MET A 110 -3.33 2.32 -3.07
N ARG A 111 -2.11 2.10 -2.56
CA ARG A 111 -1.09 3.13 -2.40
C ARG A 111 0.02 2.88 -3.40
N MET A 112 0.20 3.79 -4.34
CA MET A 112 1.31 3.80 -5.28
C MET A 112 2.39 4.72 -4.73
N ASN A 113 3.59 4.19 -4.50
CA ASN A 113 4.71 4.96 -3.99
C ASN A 113 5.76 5.12 -5.10
N TYR A 114 6.25 6.33 -5.28
CA TYR A 114 7.37 6.63 -6.18
C TYR A 114 8.51 7.23 -5.36
N TYR A 115 9.70 6.62 -5.45
CA TYR A 115 10.87 7.02 -4.70
C TYR A 115 11.91 7.61 -5.67
N PRO A 116 11.95 8.94 -5.87
CA PRO A 116 12.91 9.53 -6.79
C PRO A 116 14.36 9.34 -6.28
N PRO A 117 15.36 9.28 -7.17
CA PRO A 117 16.76 9.28 -6.77
C PRO A 117 17.07 10.44 -5.81
N CYS A 118 17.82 10.14 -4.76
CA CYS A 118 18.24 11.13 -3.77
C CYS A 118 19.76 11.34 -3.84
N SER A 119 20.21 12.58 -3.81
CA SER A 119 21.64 12.92 -3.75
C SER A 119 22.26 12.68 -2.37
N ARG A 120 21.42 12.63 -1.32
CA ARG A 120 21.81 12.42 0.08
C ARG A 120 20.95 11.34 0.75
N PRO A 121 21.02 10.08 0.27
CA PRO A 121 20.22 8.98 0.81
C PRO A 121 20.59 8.65 2.27
N ASP A 122 21.73 9.16 2.78
CA ASP A 122 22.14 9.07 4.17
C ASP A 122 21.31 9.93 5.13
N LEU A 123 20.57 10.92 4.61
CA LEU A 123 19.83 11.89 5.40
C LEU A 123 18.30 11.74 5.34
N VAL A 124 17.80 10.89 4.44
CA VAL A 124 16.36 10.75 4.18
C VAL A 124 15.94 9.29 4.22
N VAL A 125 14.64 9.07 4.39
CA VAL A 125 14.00 7.76 4.23
C VAL A 125 12.92 7.88 3.16
N GLY A 126 12.77 6.85 2.32
CA GLY A 126 11.71 6.84 1.32
C GLY A 126 10.33 6.82 1.96
N ILE A 127 10.16 6.02 3.01
CA ILE A 127 8.97 5.99 3.87
C ILE A 127 9.42 5.83 5.32
N SER A 128 8.83 6.59 6.23
CA SER A 128 9.17 6.54 7.65
C SER A 128 8.85 5.16 8.25
N PRO A 129 9.61 4.69 9.27
CA PRO A 129 9.31 3.45 9.97
C PRO A 129 7.88 3.43 10.51
N HIS A 130 7.12 2.40 10.13
CA HIS A 130 5.74 2.19 10.57
C HIS A 130 5.38 0.71 10.50
N SER A 131 4.21 0.39 11.05
CA SER A 131 3.53 -0.90 10.88
C SER A 131 2.17 -0.63 10.27
N ASP A 132 1.71 -1.52 9.38
CA ASP A 132 0.47 -1.32 8.66
C ASP A 132 -0.74 -1.46 9.59
N SER A 133 -1.73 -0.57 9.41
CA SER A 133 -2.95 -0.56 10.23
C SER A 133 -4.05 -1.49 9.70
N ASP A 134 -3.80 -2.23 8.64
CA ASP A 134 -4.79 -3.07 7.96
C ASP A 134 -4.80 -4.51 8.51
N ILE A 135 -5.45 -5.41 7.77
CA ILE A 135 -5.45 -6.86 8.05
C ILE A 135 -4.22 -7.49 7.41
N ILE A 136 -4.08 -7.31 6.09
CA ILE A 136 -2.93 -7.73 5.32
C ILE A 136 -2.65 -6.70 4.23
N THR A 137 -1.36 -6.50 3.94
CA THR A 137 -0.88 -5.75 2.78
C THR A 137 -0.29 -6.70 1.74
N LEU A 138 -0.60 -6.45 0.47
CA LEU A 138 -0.03 -7.13 -0.69
C LEU A 138 0.80 -6.11 -1.47
N LEU A 139 2.12 -6.20 -1.35
CA LEU A 139 3.06 -5.25 -1.94
C LEU A 139 3.70 -5.83 -3.21
N LEU A 140 3.53 -5.11 -4.31
CA LEU A 140 4.28 -5.33 -5.55
C LEU A 140 5.46 -4.35 -5.60
N GLN A 141 6.68 -4.87 -5.68
CA GLN A 141 7.92 -4.09 -5.74
C GLN A 141 8.52 -4.11 -7.16
N ASP A 142 9.39 -3.16 -7.47
CA ASP A 142 10.26 -3.27 -8.65
C ASP A 142 11.24 -4.44 -8.48
N ASP A 143 11.47 -5.19 -9.57
CA ASP A 143 12.20 -6.46 -9.49
C ASP A 143 13.70 -6.28 -9.22
N ASP A 144 14.27 -5.13 -9.62
CA ASP A 144 15.71 -4.89 -9.61
C ASP A 144 16.15 -3.76 -8.66
N ILE A 145 15.22 -3.14 -7.93
CA ILE A 145 15.49 -2.01 -7.03
C ILE A 145 15.17 -2.40 -5.59
N PRO A 146 16.17 -2.80 -4.78
CA PRO A 146 15.95 -3.09 -3.37
C PRO A 146 15.69 -1.81 -2.59
N GLY A 147 14.71 -1.84 -1.68
CA GLY A 147 14.37 -0.68 -0.85
C GLY A 147 13.59 -1.01 0.42
N LEU A 148 12.71 -2.01 0.38
CA LEU A 148 11.95 -2.44 1.56
C LEU A 148 12.89 -3.02 2.63
N GLN A 149 12.75 -2.52 3.84
CA GLN A 149 13.38 -3.09 5.03
C GLN A 149 12.31 -3.41 6.07
N ILE A 150 12.47 -4.53 6.77
CA ILE A 150 11.64 -4.91 7.92
C ILE A 150 12.46 -4.87 9.20
N LYS A 151 11.83 -4.52 10.32
CA LYS A 151 12.50 -4.46 11.62
C LYS A 151 12.19 -5.70 12.44
N HIS A 152 13.17 -6.56 12.65
CA HIS A 152 13.02 -7.75 13.47
C HIS A 152 14.09 -7.79 14.56
N LYS A 153 13.68 -8.02 15.82
CA LYS A 153 14.59 -8.04 16.99
C LYS A 153 15.54 -6.83 17.01
N HIS A 154 14.97 -5.64 16.85
CA HIS A 154 15.67 -4.34 16.82
C HIS A 154 16.68 -4.14 15.69
N ARG A 155 16.69 -5.01 14.68
CA ARG A 155 17.58 -4.91 13.52
C ARG A 155 16.76 -4.77 12.24
N TRP A 156 17.27 -3.98 11.32
CA TRP A 156 16.69 -3.82 9.98
C TRP A 156 17.22 -4.91 9.05
N PHE A 157 16.32 -5.52 8.29
CA PHE A 157 16.63 -6.54 7.30
C PHE A 157 16.09 -6.11 5.94
N LEU A 158 16.94 -6.12 4.93
CA LEU A 158 16.55 -5.86 3.56
C LEU A 158 15.72 -7.03 3.01
N VAL A 159 14.53 -6.73 2.50
CA VAL A 159 13.72 -7.69 1.75
C VAL A 159 14.17 -7.61 0.29
N LYS A 160 14.86 -8.65 -0.17
CA LYS A 160 15.32 -8.74 -1.56
C LYS A 160 14.13 -8.98 -2.48
N PRO A 161 13.91 -8.14 -3.51
CA PRO A 161 12.88 -8.42 -4.50
C PRO A 161 13.11 -9.79 -5.15
N ILE A 162 12.01 -10.52 -5.39
CA ILE A 162 12.00 -11.78 -6.12
C ILE A 162 11.15 -11.55 -7.37
N PRO A 163 11.66 -11.82 -8.59
CA PRO A 163 10.90 -11.61 -9.82
C PRO A 163 9.56 -12.36 -9.79
N ASN A 164 8.49 -11.67 -10.19
CA ASN A 164 7.11 -12.19 -10.20
C ASN A 164 6.53 -12.55 -8.82
N ALA A 165 7.12 -12.07 -7.72
CA ALA A 165 6.58 -12.27 -6.38
C ALA A 165 5.84 -11.02 -5.87
N ILE A 166 4.96 -11.25 -4.89
CA ILE A 166 4.30 -10.22 -4.08
C ILE A 166 4.76 -10.44 -2.64
N VAL A 167 5.14 -9.37 -1.96
CA VAL A 167 5.41 -9.41 -0.51
C VAL A 167 4.09 -9.28 0.21
N VAL A 168 3.84 -10.16 1.18
CA VAL A 168 2.65 -10.10 2.03
C VAL A 168 3.10 -9.87 3.46
N ASN A 169 2.49 -8.90 4.13
CA ASN A 169 2.67 -8.69 5.57
C ASN A 169 1.31 -8.56 6.27
N VAL A 170 1.35 -8.83 7.56
CA VAL A 170 0.22 -8.73 8.50
C VAL A 170 0.20 -7.31 9.04
N GLY A 171 -1.00 -6.72 9.15
CA GLY A 171 -1.21 -5.43 9.81
C GLY A 171 -1.78 -5.58 11.22
N HIS A 172 -1.89 -4.45 11.92
CA HIS A 172 -2.35 -4.38 13.32
C HIS A 172 -3.75 -4.98 13.54
N VAL A 173 -4.67 -4.85 12.58
CA VAL A 173 -6.03 -5.40 12.76
C VAL A 173 -5.97 -6.93 12.83
N MET A 174 -5.16 -7.56 11.99
CA MET A 174 -4.98 -9.02 12.04
C MET A 174 -4.27 -9.46 13.32
N GLU A 175 -3.28 -8.70 13.79
CA GLU A 175 -2.63 -9.00 15.08
C GLU A 175 -3.64 -9.00 16.23
N ILE A 176 -4.53 -7.99 16.28
CA ILE A 176 -5.60 -7.91 17.27
C ILE A 176 -6.58 -9.09 17.12
N LEU A 177 -7.09 -9.34 15.91
CA LEU A 177 -8.08 -10.39 15.66
C LEU A 177 -7.53 -11.79 15.92
N SER A 178 -6.22 -11.98 15.79
CA SER A 178 -5.54 -13.24 16.06
C SER A 178 -5.01 -13.36 17.49
N ASN A 179 -5.30 -12.37 18.36
CA ASN A 179 -4.81 -12.30 19.72
C ASN A 179 -3.27 -12.45 19.82
N GLY A 180 -2.55 -11.76 18.93
CA GLY A 180 -1.09 -11.76 18.88
C GLY A 180 -0.44 -12.98 18.23
N MET A 181 -1.22 -13.92 17.68
CA MET A 181 -0.68 -15.10 16.98
C MET A 181 0.08 -14.70 15.71
N TYR A 182 -0.49 -13.80 14.92
CA TYR A 182 0.16 -13.18 13.76
C TYR A 182 0.59 -11.77 14.13
N ARG A 183 1.85 -11.41 13.88
CA ARG A 183 2.41 -10.13 14.32
C ARG A 183 2.53 -9.15 13.17
N SER A 184 2.07 -7.94 13.40
CA SER A 184 2.44 -6.76 12.63
C SER A 184 3.88 -6.40 12.99
N ILE A 185 4.71 -6.14 11.97
CA ILE A 185 6.16 -5.87 12.11
C ILE A 185 6.44 -4.38 12.02
#